data_AF-W4JZV5-F1
#
_entry.id   AF-W4JZV5-F1
#
_cell.length_a   1.000
_cell.length_b   1.000
_cell.length_c   1.000
_cell.angle_alpha   90.00
_cell.angle_beta   90.00
_cell.angle_gamma   90.00
#
_symmetry.space_group_name_H-M   'P 1'
#
loop_
_entity.id
_entity.type
_entity.pdbx_description
1 polymer ?
#
loop_
_entity_poly.entity_id
_entity_poly.type
_entity_poly.pdbx_seq_one_letter_code
_entity_poly.pdbx_strand_id
1 'polypeptide(L)'
;MSRSPSPIVVDSPTSAAPTINPPEISVFTPPKTTTSLVNNDSYYLELANKPMANRFVGPMPVDEFLNTFLPPPADLPPSPCAPTDRIFDDMFILSGEPHVLFIDVLRKHGLCPNLVLTDTNHERDRHYRSTPGPHISLYKADAPPTIPSLQPAVGPLRWADIELGVQFFPTARDPFSDAPGTHFEAAAEPIAHARGRLIAEALAALALAFRTAFFSVCVLDAHARLLRWDNAGCVVSAKFDFVRAARPLVEFFWRFAHASGAARGRDPSVIPLSVSEAVAAADRLRVHPSLCVELRVMVPRKNVKGKGKAGDKVKTTVRRLAGVLPQSLNFTPWTGTATRRCPAVDLASGEVVWVKDTWMIDTDLVPGIPQLYELMRAPWRDENAKAKTPFVPWYERGYDVLSGELVQRSRSNEFLAAPWADTARESGDRKITAQRHRREILRYDLRPLSHFNSTKEMTSAFLDSIKAHQAYYFKGVLHGDINPANMPMTRDGKGLLFDLDDGNAISSKPIRADPELEPKVPDEEDVLMMLASMGIIDMGD
;
A
#
# COMPACT_ATOMS: atom_id res chain seq x y z
N MET A 1 31.69 -3.10 -72.44
CA MET A 1 30.92 -1.85 -72.62
C MET A 1 29.67 -2.16 -73.42
N SER A 2 28.48 -2.14 -72.81
CA SER A 2 27.23 -1.70 -73.46
C SER A 2 26.12 -1.64 -72.42
N ARG A 3 25.34 -0.55 -72.48
CA ARG A 3 24.36 -0.09 -71.50
C ARG A 3 23.04 -0.87 -71.56
N SER A 4 22.30 -0.71 -70.47
CA SER A 4 20.96 -1.18 -70.10
C SER A 4 19.82 -0.80 -71.04
N PRO A 5 18.63 -1.42 -70.85
CA PRO A 5 17.46 -0.65 -70.43
C PRO A 5 16.61 -1.31 -69.31
N SER A 6 15.85 -0.48 -68.60
CA SER A 6 14.99 -0.76 -67.43
C SER A 6 13.69 -1.52 -67.74
N PRO A 7 13.09 -2.25 -66.76
CA PRO A 7 11.81 -2.93 -66.96
C PRO A 7 10.58 -2.18 -66.41
N ILE A 8 9.45 -2.55 -67.00
CA ILE A 8 8.08 -2.05 -66.87
C ILE A 8 7.36 -2.68 -65.67
N VAL A 9 6.53 -1.87 -65.00
CA VAL A 9 5.68 -2.20 -63.85
C VAL A 9 4.41 -2.96 -64.29
N VAL A 10 4.00 -3.97 -63.52
CA VAL A 10 2.71 -4.67 -63.67
C VAL A 10 1.97 -4.61 -62.33
N ASP A 11 0.78 -4.01 -62.33
CA ASP A 11 -0.16 -3.92 -61.21
C ASP A 11 -0.98 -5.20 -61.04
N SER A 12 -1.40 -5.50 -59.79
CA SER A 12 -2.44 -6.49 -59.46
C SER A 12 -3.14 -6.12 -58.14
N PRO A 13 -4.44 -6.46 -57.97
CA PRO A 13 -5.42 -5.57 -57.33
C PRO A 13 -5.64 -5.81 -55.82
N THR A 14 -5.97 -4.70 -55.14
CA THR A 14 -6.31 -4.56 -53.74
C THR A 14 -7.74 -5.03 -53.42
N SER A 15 -7.87 -5.93 -52.44
CA SER A 15 -9.11 -6.21 -51.71
C SER A 15 -8.73 -6.53 -50.25
N ALA A 16 -8.62 -5.50 -49.42
CA ALA A 16 -8.42 -5.65 -47.99
C ALA A 16 -9.77 -5.93 -47.31
N ALA A 17 -9.87 -7.08 -46.64
CA ALA A 17 -10.95 -7.35 -45.68
C ALA A 17 -10.80 -6.41 -44.46
N PRO A 18 -11.91 -5.93 -43.87
CA PRO A 18 -11.84 -4.98 -42.76
C PRO A 18 -11.24 -5.66 -41.52
N THR A 19 -10.09 -5.15 -41.09
CA THR A 19 -9.49 -5.42 -39.77
C THR A 19 -10.44 -4.93 -38.68
N ILE A 20 -11.11 -5.87 -38.02
CA ILE A 20 -11.83 -5.60 -36.77
C ILE A 20 -10.77 -5.46 -35.67
N ASN A 21 -10.46 -4.23 -35.27
CA ASN A 21 -9.63 -3.99 -34.09
C ASN A 21 -10.37 -4.53 -32.85
N PRO A 22 -9.78 -5.43 -32.05
CA PRO A 22 -10.37 -5.84 -30.79
C PRO A 22 -10.36 -4.67 -29.78
N PRO A 23 -11.37 -4.57 -28.89
CA PRO A 23 -11.56 -3.40 -28.03
C PRO A 23 -10.38 -3.20 -27.06
N GLU A 24 -9.87 -1.97 -27.01
CA GLU A 24 -8.89 -1.52 -26.01
C GLU A 24 -9.49 -1.64 -24.61
N ILE A 25 -8.95 -2.54 -23.79
CA ILE A 25 -9.18 -2.51 -22.35
C ILE A 25 -8.34 -1.35 -21.81
N SER A 26 -8.98 -0.20 -21.59
CA SER A 26 -8.41 0.95 -20.88
C SER A 26 -8.03 0.50 -19.47
N VAL A 27 -6.77 0.16 -19.26
CA VAL A 27 -6.19 -0.04 -17.92
C VAL A 27 -6.35 1.29 -17.18
N PHE A 28 -7.15 1.31 -16.10
CA PHE A 28 -7.22 2.44 -15.19
C PHE A 28 -5.79 2.75 -14.74
N THR A 29 -5.23 3.80 -15.31
CA THR A 29 -3.98 4.39 -14.86
C THR A 29 -4.44 5.54 -14.00
N PRO A 30 -4.30 5.48 -12.66
CA PRO A 30 -4.59 6.65 -11.83
C PRO A 30 -3.83 7.84 -12.40
N PRO A 31 -4.36 9.08 -12.26
CA PRO A 31 -3.72 10.25 -12.81
C PRO A 31 -2.25 10.21 -12.45
N LYS A 32 -1.39 10.33 -13.47
CA LYS A 32 0.03 10.57 -13.25
C LYS A 32 0.08 11.84 -12.41
N THR A 33 0.26 11.70 -11.10
CA THR A 33 0.90 12.76 -10.33
C THR A 33 2.22 12.93 -11.06
N THR A 34 2.31 14.03 -11.79
CA THR A 34 3.55 14.49 -12.39
C THR A 34 4.56 14.45 -11.27
N THR A 35 5.43 13.44 -11.29
CA THR A 35 6.68 13.41 -10.51
C THR A 35 7.55 14.54 -11.05
N SER A 36 7.16 15.78 -10.79
CA SER A 36 8.15 16.80 -10.53
C SER A 36 9.00 16.24 -9.39
N LEU A 37 10.32 16.41 -9.50
CA LEU A 37 11.21 16.11 -8.39
C LEU A 37 10.71 16.96 -7.23
N VAL A 38 9.97 16.34 -6.31
CA VAL A 38 9.48 17.02 -5.11
C VAL A 38 10.72 17.58 -4.44
N ASN A 39 10.67 18.84 -3.98
CA ASN A 39 11.71 19.32 -3.10
C ASN A 39 11.75 18.39 -1.89
N ASN A 40 12.76 17.53 -1.82
CA ASN A 40 12.86 16.48 -0.83
C ASN A 40 12.83 17.06 0.59
N ASP A 41 13.33 18.28 0.78
CA ASP A 41 13.42 18.91 2.08
C ASP A 41 12.04 19.30 2.62
N SER A 42 11.22 19.96 1.82
CA SER A 42 9.84 20.30 2.22
C SER A 42 8.99 19.03 2.39
N TYR A 43 9.22 18.02 1.56
CA TYR A 43 8.51 16.75 1.63
C TYR A 43 8.79 15.99 2.94
N TYR A 44 10.06 15.89 3.34
CA TYR A 44 10.43 15.21 4.59
C TYR A 44 9.90 15.96 5.81
N LEU A 45 10.01 17.28 5.83
CA LEU A 45 9.43 18.08 6.92
C LEU A 45 7.90 17.92 6.99
N GLU A 46 7.22 17.88 5.85
CA GLU A 46 5.78 17.64 5.80
C GLU A 46 5.42 16.27 6.37
N LEU A 47 6.11 15.20 5.95
CA LEU A 47 5.91 13.85 6.44
C LEU A 47 6.11 13.76 7.96
N ALA A 48 7.17 14.39 8.47
CA ALA A 48 7.50 14.36 9.90
C ALA A 48 6.47 15.11 10.76
N ASN A 49 5.91 16.20 10.26
CA ASN A 49 5.07 17.11 11.05
C ASN A 49 3.57 16.90 10.88
N LYS A 50 3.12 16.23 9.80
CA LYS A 50 1.69 16.03 9.51
C LYS A 50 1.24 14.57 9.65
N PRO A 51 1.53 13.65 8.70
CA PRO A 51 0.95 12.31 8.73
C PRO A 51 1.52 11.44 9.85
N MET A 52 2.81 11.61 10.20
CA MET A 52 3.50 10.76 11.16
C MET A 52 3.82 11.43 12.50
N ALA A 53 3.44 12.69 12.68
CA ALA A 53 3.52 13.34 13.99
C ALA A 53 2.71 12.53 15.01
N ASN A 54 3.35 12.19 16.13
CA ASN A 54 2.76 11.46 17.25
C ASN A 54 2.43 9.99 16.95
N ARG A 55 3.14 9.39 15.98
CA ARG A 55 2.98 7.99 15.58
C ARG A 55 4.19 7.12 15.85
N PHE A 56 5.08 7.57 16.73
CA PHE A 56 6.25 6.82 17.18
C PHE A 56 6.08 6.38 18.64
N VAL A 57 6.50 5.15 18.94
CA VAL A 57 6.53 4.60 20.31
C VAL A 57 7.96 4.19 20.63
N GLY A 58 8.48 4.73 21.73
CA GLY A 58 9.82 4.46 22.21
C GLY A 58 10.11 5.26 23.49
N PRO A 59 11.32 5.17 24.05
CA PRO A 59 12.40 4.26 23.63
C PRO A 59 12.19 2.83 24.14
N MET A 60 11.99 1.86 23.24
CA MET A 60 11.87 0.44 23.62
C MET A 60 13.24 -0.15 23.98
N PRO A 61 13.43 -0.82 25.14
CA PRO A 61 14.69 -1.49 25.44
C PRO A 61 15.12 -2.42 24.29
N VAL A 62 16.39 -2.34 23.88
CA VAL A 62 16.85 -3.01 22.64
C VAL A 62 16.67 -4.53 22.69
N ASP A 63 16.90 -5.16 23.86
CA ASP A 63 16.67 -6.58 24.04
C ASP A 63 15.19 -6.96 23.97
N GLU A 64 14.31 -6.11 24.48
CA GLU A 64 12.87 -6.30 24.37
C GLU A 64 12.43 -6.18 22.91
N PHE A 65 12.98 -5.22 22.16
CA PHE A 65 12.74 -5.06 20.73
C PHE A 65 13.13 -6.31 19.95
N LEU A 66 14.35 -6.82 20.18
CA LEU A 66 14.85 -8.03 19.54
C LEU A 66 13.95 -9.23 19.86
N ASN A 67 13.65 -9.49 21.13
CA ASN A 67 12.86 -10.65 21.52
C ASN A 67 11.39 -10.57 21.05
N THR A 68 10.84 -9.36 20.91
CA THR A 68 9.45 -9.15 20.51
C THR A 68 9.23 -9.26 19.01
N PHE A 69 10.15 -8.73 18.20
CA PHE A 69 9.97 -8.64 16.74
C PHE A 69 10.83 -9.64 15.97
N LEU A 70 11.97 -10.06 16.53
CA LEU A 70 12.90 -11.01 15.93
C LEU A 70 13.34 -12.03 17.00
N PRO A 71 12.41 -12.80 17.59
CA PRO A 71 12.79 -13.89 18.49
C PRO A 71 13.73 -14.84 17.74
N PRO A 72 14.76 -15.39 18.41
CA PRO A 72 15.70 -16.29 17.75
C PRO A 72 14.94 -17.54 17.27
N PRO A 73 15.07 -17.92 15.98
CA PRO A 73 14.55 -19.20 15.50
C PRO A 73 15.04 -20.36 16.37
N ALA A 74 14.22 -21.41 16.51
CA ALA A 74 14.57 -22.57 17.33
C ALA A 74 15.86 -23.28 16.86
N ASP A 75 16.13 -23.20 15.55
CA ASP A 75 17.27 -23.75 14.84
C ASP A 75 18.32 -22.70 14.46
N LEU A 76 18.29 -21.51 15.11
CA LEU A 76 19.24 -20.44 14.80
C LEU A 76 20.67 -20.91 15.10
N PRO A 77 21.58 -20.90 14.10
CA PRO A 77 22.98 -21.20 14.35
C PRO A 77 23.61 -20.14 15.26
N PRO A 78 24.69 -20.48 16.00
CA PRO A 78 25.44 -19.49 16.76
C PRO A 78 25.87 -18.33 15.86
N SER A 79 25.76 -17.11 16.38
CA SER A 79 26.29 -15.92 15.70
C SER A 79 27.77 -16.13 15.38
N PRO A 80 28.25 -15.72 14.19
CA PRO A 80 29.67 -15.83 13.82
C PRO A 80 30.57 -14.90 14.65
N CYS A 81 29.98 -13.90 15.32
CA CYS A 81 30.67 -12.98 16.21
C CYS A 81 30.26 -13.21 17.67
N ALA A 82 31.24 -13.14 18.57
CA ALA A 82 30.98 -13.13 20.00
C ALA A 82 30.45 -11.74 20.45
N PRO A 83 29.65 -11.68 21.53
CA PRO A 83 29.09 -10.42 22.04
C PRO A 83 30.13 -9.36 22.43
N THR A 84 31.36 -9.78 22.74
CA THR A 84 32.48 -8.92 23.14
C THR A 84 33.31 -8.41 21.97
N ASP A 85 33.04 -8.87 20.76
CA ASP A 85 33.86 -8.53 19.61
C ASP A 85 33.63 -7.08 19.19
N ARG A 86 34.73 -6.32 19.08
CA ARG A 86 34.71 -4.92 18.65
C ARG A 86 34.78 -4.80 17.13
N ILE A 87 33.92 -5.54 16.43
CA ILE A 87 33.98 -5.71 14.96
C ILE A 87 33.76 -4.42 14.17
N PHE A 88 33.18 -3.40 14.81
CA PHE A 88 32.90 -2.10 14.18
C PHE A 88 33.98 -1.04 14.45
N ASP A 89 35.03 -1.32 15.24
CA ASP A 89 36.11 -0.36 15.50
C ASP A 89 36.79 0.07 14.19
N ASP A 90 36.98 -0.87 13.25
CA ASP A 90 37.62 -0.63 11.94
C ASP A 90 36.92 0.49 11.16
N MET A 91 35.60 0.67 11.32
CA MET A 91 34.85 1.73 10.62
C MET A 91 35.29 3.15 10.99
N PHE A 92 35.86 3.33 12.18
CA PHE A 92 36.26 4.64 12.71
C PHE A 92 37.78 4.87 12.60
N ILE A 93 38.52 3.86 12.17
CA ILE A 93 39.97 3.90 11.95
C ILE A 93 40.28 4.06 10.47
N LEU A 94 39.51 3.38 9.61
CA LEU A 94 39.70 3.37 8.16
C LEU A 94 39.17 4.66 7.51
N SER A 95 39.82 5.09 6.44
CA SER A 95 39.33 6.18 5.60
C SER A 95 38.32 5.64 4.59
N GLY A 96 37.14 6.26 4.50
CA GLY A 96 36.11 5.89 3.56
C GLY A 96 34.74 6.43 3.95
N GLU A 97 33.75 6.22 3.08
CA GLU A 97 32.37 6.56 3.37
C GLU A 97 31.80 5.60 4.44
N PRO A 98 31.15 6.09 5.51
CA PRO A 98 30.73 5.24 6.63
C PRO A 98 29.83 4.06 6.24
N HIS A 99 28.93 4.25 5.28
CA HIS A 99 28.03 3.20 4.81
C HIS A 99 28.75 2.11 4.01
N VAL A 100 29.82 2.44 3.28
CA VAL A 100 30.66 1.46 2.57
C VAL A 100 31.43 0.62 3.58
N LEU A 101 32.08 1.25 4.56
CA LEU A 101 32.80 0.55 5.64
C LEU A 101 31.85 -0.37 6.45
N PHE A 102 30.62 0.07 6.69
CA PHE A 102 29.60 -0.75 7.35
C PHE A 102 29.25 -2.00 6.54
N ILE A 103 29.07 -1.88 5.23
CA ILE A 103 28.85 -3.04 4.33
C ILE A 103 30.03 -4.01 4.44
N ASP A 104 31.26 -3.51 4.41
CA ASP A 104 32.46 -4.34 4.46
C ASP A 104 32.57 -5.11 5.78
N VAL A 105 32.25 -4.47 6.92
CA VAL A 105 32.21 -5.15 8.22
C VAL A 105 31.15 -6.25 8.23
N LEU A 106 29.93 -5.96 7.80
CA LEU A 106 28.84 -6.96 7.78
C LEU A 106 29.18 -8.16 6.88
N ARG A 107 29.87 -7.93 5.75
CA ARG A 107 30.33 -8.99 4.83
C ARG A 107 31.49 -9.79 5.42
N LYS A 108 32.53 -9.10 5.92
CA LYS A 108 33.73 -9.71 6.54
C LYS A 108 33.36 -10.68 7.65
N HIS A 109 32.35 -10.31 8.45
CA HIS A 109 31.88 -11.09 9.58
C HIS A 109 30.70 -12.02 9.27
N GLY A 110 30.22 -12.06 8.02
CA GLY A 110 29.18 -12.98 7.59
C GLY A 110 27.84 -12.81 8.32
N LEU A 111 27.48 -11.58 8.73
CA LEU A 111 26.29 -11.32 9.56
C LEU A 111 24.97 -11.46 8.80
N CYS A 112 25.02 -11.46 7.47
CA CYS A 112 23.86 -11.50 6.58
C CYS A 112 23.98 -12.59 5.50
N PRO A 113 24.15 -13.88 5.85
CA PRO A 113 24.56 -14.91 4.90
C PRO A 113 23.58 -15.15 3.73
N ASN A 114 22.28 -14.89 3.96
CA ASN A 114 21.21 -15.11 2.97
C ASN A 114 20.65 -13.79 2.38
N LEU A 115 21.33 -12.67 2.61
CA LEU A 115 20.94 -11.36 2.13
C LEU A 115 22.09 -10.69 1.38
N VAL A 116 21.75 -9.93 0.35
CA VAL A 116 22.69 -9.12 -0.43
C VAL A 116 22.63 -7.70 0.08
N LEU A 117 23.77 -7.17 0.55
CA LEU A 117 23.92 -5.77 0.92
C LEU A 117 24.34 -4.96 -0.31
N THR A 118 23.60 -3.89 -0.58
CA THR A 118 23.82 -3.02 -1.74
C THR A 118 23.84 -1.57 -1.29
N ASP A 119 24.85 -0.81 -1.72
CA ASP A 119 24.85 0.65 -1.60
C ASP A 119 23.79 1.23 -2.54
N THR A 120 22.85 1.97 -1.95
CA THR A 120 21.72 2.56 -2.68
C THR A 120 21.56 4.06 -2.43
N ASN A 121 22.56 4.72 -1.85
CA ASN A 121 22.51 6.11 -1.36
C ASN A 121 22.07 7.13 -2.43
N HIS A 122 22.37 6.85 -3.70
CA HIS A 122 22.03 7.73 -4.82
C HIS A 122 21.03 7.11 -5.81
N GLU A 123 20.57 5.90 -5.51
CA GLU A 123 19.72 5.15 -6.41
C GLU A 123 18.25 5.49 -6.22
N ARG A 124 17.50 5.39 -7.32
CA ARG A 124 16.06 5.69 -7.34
C ARG A 124 15.31 4.58 -8.03
N ASP A 125 14.15 4.27 -7.49
CA ASP A 125 13.23 3.34 -8.13
C ASP A 125 12.72 3.95 -9.44
N ARG A 126 12.70 3.13 -10.51
CA ARG A 126 12.24 3.56 -11.83
C ARG A 126 10.82 4.11 -11.81
N HIS A 127 9.95 3.49 -11.02
CA HIS A 127 8.52 3.82 -10.94
C HIS A 127 8.21 4.75 -9.76
N TYR A 128 9.11 4.87 -8.78
CA TYR A 128 8.98 5.80 -7.67
C TYR A 128 10.26 6.60 -7.41
N ARG A 129 10.40 7.73 -8.10
CA ARG A 129 11.61 8.55 -8.07
C ARG A 129 11.65 9.59 -6.94
N SER A 130 10.55 9.82 -6.20
CA SER A 130 10.49 10.91 -5.21
C SER A 130 11.43 10.68 -4.02
N THR A 131 11.54 9.44 -3.55
CA THR A 131 12.43 9.11 -2.42
C THR A 131 13.59 8.25 -2.94
N PRO A 132 14.85 8.73 -2.88
CA PRO A 132 16.00 7.87 -3.16
C PRO A 132 16.09 6.74 -2.15
N GLY A 133 16.79 5.67 -2.51
CA GLY A 133 17.03 4.53 -1.63
C GLY A 133 17.72 4.91 -0.33
N PRO A 134 17.63 4.08 0.71
CA PRO A 134 18.45 4.24 1.90
C PRO A 134 19.94 4.18 1.52
N HIS A 135 20.84 4.55 2.43
CA HIS A 135 22.27 4.38 2.18
C HIS A 135 22.62 2.92 1.85
N ILE A 136 22.02 1.96 2.57
CA ILE A 136 22.18 0.53 2.30
C ILE A 136 20.81 -0.13 2.22
N SER A 137 20.59 -0.87 1.14
CA SER A 137 19.43 -1.76 0.99
C SER A 137 19.89 -3.22 1.10
N LEU A 138 19.13 -4.03 1.84
CA LEU A 138 19.33 -5.48 1.86
C LEU A 138 18.24 -6.18 1.06
N TYR A 139 18.65 -7.11 0.20
CA TYR A 139 17.79 -7.93 -0.65
C TYR A 139 17.93 -9.41 -0.30
N LYS A 140 16.93 -10.24 -0.61
CA LYS A 140 17.06 -11.70 -0.49
C LYS A 140 18.06 -12.21 -1.54
N ALA A 141 19.04 -13.02 -1.13
CA ALA A 141 19.99 -13.64 -2.06
C ALA A 141 19.29 -14.54 -3.10
N ASP A 142 18.28 -15.30 -2.66
CA ASP A 142 17.44 -16.16 -3.48
C ASP A 142 16.08 -15.52 -3.82
N ALA A 143 16.07 -14.27 -4.29
CA ALA A 143 14.95 -13.89 -5.16
C ALA A 143 14.96 -14.94 -6.29
N PRO A 144 13.87 -15.70 -6.53
CA PRO A 144 13.89 -16.75 -7.55
C PRO A 144 14.52 -16.15 -8.79
N PRO A 145 15.47 -16.85 -9.44
CA PRO A 145 16.01 -16.34 -10.69
C PRO A 145 14.78 -16.15 -11.57
N THR A 146 14.40 -14.89 -11.79
CA THR A 146 13.68 -14.53 -12.99
C THR A 146 14.52 -15.19 -14.06
N ILE A 147 13.93 -16.14 -14.76
CA ILE A 147 14.50 -16.75 -15.96
C ILE A 147 15.31 -15.65 -16.65
N PRO A 148 16.58 -15.80 -17.00
CA PRO A 148 17.41 -14.69 -17.49
C PRO A 148 16.74 -13.87 -18.62
N SER A 149 15.83 -14.47 -19.39
CA SER A 149 14.98 -13.84 -20.41
C SER A 149 13.80 -12.99 -19.89
N LEU A 150 13.51 -13.06 -18.60
CA LEU A 150 12.50 -12.31 -17.83
C LEU A 150 13.15 -11.40 -16.79
N GLN A 151 14.48 -11.22 -16.82
CA GLN A 151 15.08 -10.12 -16.06
C GLN A 151 14.60 -8.82 -16.72
N PRO A 152 13.89 -7.94 -16.00
CA PRO A 152 13.83 -6.56 -16.47
C PRO A 152 15.28 -6.09 -16.62
N ALA A 153 15.54 -5.17 -17.55
CA ALA A 153 16.72 -4.31 -17.41
C ALA A 153 16.50 -3.47 -16.12
N VAL A 154 16.79 -4.05 -14.96
CA VAL A 154 16.50 -3.47 -13.65
C VAL A 154 17.48 -2.32 -13.46
N GLY A 155 16.96 -1.10 -13.40
CA GLY A 155 17.68 0.00 -12.77
C GLY A 155 17.93 -0.35 -11.29
N PRO A 156 19.03 0.11 -10.69
CA PRO A 156 19.68 -0.49 -9.51
C PRO A 156 18.87 -0.57 -8.21
N LEU A 157 17.68 0.05 -8.10
CA LEU A 157 16.84 -0.02 -6.90
C LEU A 157 15.37 -0.33 -7.24
N ARG A 158 14.80 -1.30 -6.50
CA ARG A 158 13.36 -1.60 -6.49
C ARG A 158 12.83 -1.70 -5.07
N TRP A 159 11.98 -0.75 -4.65
CA TRP A 159 11.45 -0.69 -3.28
C TRP A 159 10.69 -1.96 -2.87
N ALA A 160 10.01 -2.60 -3.82
CA ALA A 160 9.23 -3.80 -3.58
C ALA A 160 10.07 -5.01 -3.09
N ASP A 161 11.38 -4.98 -3.33
CA ASP A 161 12.31 -6.07 -3.02
C ASP A 161 13.19 -5.82 -1.80
N ILE A 162 13.25 -4.59 -1.31
CA ILE A 162 14.08 -4.22 -0.14
C ILE A 162 13.51 -4.89 1.10
N GLU A 163 14.28 -5.77 1.74
CA GLU A 163 13.93 -6.43 3.00
C GLU A 163 14.20 -5.53 4.21
N LEU A 164 15.31 -4.77 4.19
CA LEU A 164 15.76 -3.87 5.26
C LEU A 164 16.46 -2.65 4.65
N GLY A 165 16.19 -1.48 5.20
CA GLY A 165 16.95 -0.25 4.91
C GLY A 165 17.87 0.14 6.06
N VAL A 166 19.09 0.59 5.76
CA VAL A 166 20.01 1.19 6.73
C VAL A 166 20.30 2.62 6.31
N GLN A 167 20.04 3.55 7.22
CA GLN A 167 20.14 4.98 6.97
C GLN A 167 21.09 5.62 7.98
N PHE A 168 22.04 6.41 7.50
CA PHE A 168 23.05 7.08 8.31
C PHE A 168 22.68 8.56 8.52
N PHE A 169 22.86 9.04 9.74
CA PHE A 169 22.80 10.45 10.10
C PHE A 169 23.89 10.76 11.13
N PRO A 170 24.36 12.02 11.22
CA PRO A 170 25.14 12.46 12.38
C PRO A 170 24.31 12.37 13.67
N THR A 171 24.95 12.13 14.82
CA THR A 171 24.28 12.06 16.14
C THR A 171 23.48 13.32 16.45
N ALA A 172 23.94 14.49 16.00
CA ALA A 172 23.23 15.77 16.15
C ALA A 172 21.88 15.82 15.41
N ARG A 173 21.61 14.86 14.52
CA ARG A 173 20.35 14.69 13.79
C ARG A 173 19.58 13.44 14.24
N ASP A 174 19.85 12.91 15.43
CA ASP A 174 19.08 11.82 16.04
C ASP A 174 17.59 12.17 16.07
N PRO A 175 16.73 11.47 15.30
CA PRO A 175 15.31 11.80 15.18
C PRO A 175 14.51 11.68 16.49
N PHE A 176 15.09 11.01 17.51
CA PHE A 176 14.41 10.63 18.74
C PHE A 176 15.21 10.96 20.00
N SER A 177 14.51 11.23 21.10
CA SER A 177 15.10 11.50 22.41
C SER A 177 14.78 10.39 23.42
N ASP A 178 15.81 9.86 24.08
CA ASP A 178 15.63 8.86 25.15
C ASP A 178 15.55 9.52 26.54
N ALA A 179 15.66 10.85 26.61
CA ALA A 179 15.70 11.56 27.87
C ALA A 179 14.32 11.56 28.54
N PRO A 180 14.21 11.12 29.82
CA PRO A 180 12.95 11.13 30.55
C PRO A 180 12.33 12.54 30.59
N GLY A 181 11.02 12.63 30.41
CA GLY A 181 10.28 13.89 30.44
C GLY A 181 10.46 14.78 29.21
N THR A 182 11.18 14.32 28.19
CA THR A 182 11.25 15.00 26.88
C THR A 182 10.35 14.31 25.87
N HIS A 183 9.81 15.05 24.92
CA HIS A 183 9.04 14.47 23.83
C HIS A 183 9.91 13.55 22.99
N PHE A 184 9.46 12.31 22.79
CA PHE A 184 10.23 11.29 22.06
C PHE A 184 10.61 11.73 20.64
N GLU A 185 9.68 12.38 19.92
CA GLU A 185 9.95 12.93 18.59
C GLU A 185 10.52 14.34 18.70
N ALA A 186 11.83 14.50 18.46
CA ALA A 186 12.47 15.81 18.55
C ALA A 186 11.99 16.76 17.42
N ALA A 187 11.70 18.01 17.77
CA ALA A 187 11.01 18.94 16.85
C ALA A 187 11.94 19.85 16.02
N ALA A 188 13.23 19.95 16.36
CA ALA A 188 14.15 20.84 15.65
C ALA A 188 14.23 20.47 14.16
N GLU A 189 14.21 21.45 13.26
CA GLU A 189 14.02 21.23 11.82
C GLU A 189 15.01 20.23 11.20
N PRO A 190 16.34 20.30 11.44
CA PRO A 190 17.27 19.29 10.89
C PRO A 190 17.02 17.86 11.41
N ILE A 191 16.45 17.75 12.61
CA ILE A 191 16.09 16.48 13.25
C ILE A 191 14.76 15.95 12.69
N ALA A 192 13.77 16.84 12.54
CA ALA A 192 12.50 16.54 11.90
C ALA A 192 12.70 16.11 10.43
N HIS A 193 13.63 16.73 9.72
CA HIS A 193 14.01 16.35 8.36
C HIS A 193 14.58 14.92 8.31
N ALA A 194 15.50 14.57 9.20
CA ALA A 194 16.02 13.20 9.32
C ALA A 194 14.91 12.18 9.64
N ARG A 195 13.96 12.54 10.51
CA ARG A 195 12.76 11.72 10.77
C ARG A 195 11.91 11.55 9.51
N GLY A 196 11.66 12.65 8.79
CA GLY A 196 10.89 12.67 7.54
C GLY A 196 11.49 11.80 6.45
N ARG A 197 12.82 11.75 6.38
CA ARG A 197 13.56 10.85 5.50
C ARG A 197 13.29 9.38 5.81
N LEU A 198 13.39 8.98 7.08
CA LEU A 198 13.07 7.62 7.52
C LEU A 198 11.60 7.25 7.22
N ILE A 199 10.67 8.19 7.43
CA ILE A 199 9.25 8.01 7.10
C ILE A 199 9.05 7.78 5.60
N ALA A 200 9.72 8.57 4.75
CA ALA A 200 9.59 8.45 3.30
C ALA A 200 10.07 7.08 2.79
N GLU A 201 11.15 6.55 3.35
CA GLU A 201 11.68 5.22 3.03
C GLU A 201 10.71 4.12 3.47
N ALA A 202 10.19 4.20 4.71
CA ALA A 202 9.19 3.27 5.19
C ALA A 202 7.89 3.33 4.38
N LEU A 203 7.48 4.52 3.94
CA LEU A 203 6.31 4.72 3.08
C LEU A 203 6.49 3.97 1.77
N ALA A 204 7.64 4.15 1.12
CA ALA A 204 7.95 3.51 -0.14
C ALA A 204 7.97 1.98 -0.01
N ALA A 205 8.61 1.45 1.03
CA ALA A 205 8.68 0.01 1.28
C ALA A 205 7.31 -0.61 1.60
N LEU A 206 6.50 0.06 2.44
CA LEU A 206 5.14 -0.39 2.75
C LEU A 206 4.21 -0.21 1.57
N ALA A 207 4.41 0.78 0.70
CA ALA A 207 3.48 1.07 -0.39
C ALA A 207 3.70 0.30 -1.68
N LEU A 208 4.94 -0.02 -1.99
CA LEU A 208 5.32 -0.68 -3.24
C LEU A 208 5.40 -2.22 -3.10
N ALA A 209 5.19 -2.74 -1.88
CA ALA A 209 5.08 -4.18 -1.61
C ALA A 209 3.91 -4.51 -0.67
N PHE A 210 3.41 -5.75 -0.75
CA PHE A 210 2.49 -6.28 0.25
C PHE A 210 3.25 -6.64 1.51
N ARG A 211 3.18 -5.74 2.50
CA ARG A 211 3.86 -5.85 3.80
C ARG A 211 2.90 -5.65 4.96
N THR A 212 3.13 -6.41 6.03
CA THR A 212 2.55 -6.22 7.36
C THR A 212 3.46 -5.36 8.25
N ALA A 213 4.76 -5.34 7.94
CA ALA A 213 5.75 -4.51 8.60
C ALA A 213 6.94 -4.21 7.67
N PHE A 214 7.71 -3.20 8.02
CA PHE A 214 9.02 -2.94 7.44
C PHE A 214 10.02 -2.64 8.56
N PHE A 215 11.27 -3.04 8.39
CA PHE A 215 12.33 -2.75 9.35
C PHE A 215 13.31 -1.77 8.73
N SER A 216 13.88 -0.91 9.58
CA SER A 216 15.06 -0.13 9.20
C SER A 216 16.01 0.06 10.39
N VAL A 217 17.27 0.34 10.08
CA VAL A 217 18.30 0.70 11.06
C VAL A 217 18.68 2.16 10.82
N CYS A 218 18.61 2.97 11.88
CA CYS A 218 19.12 4.33 11.89
C CYS A 218 20.49 4.31 12.57
N VAL A 219 21.56 4.58 11.82
CA VAL A 219 22.93 4.67 12.32
C VAL A 219 23.26 6.13 12.61
N LEU A 220 23.75 6.38 13.82
CA LEU A 220 24.01 7.69 14.43
C LEU A 220 25.46 7.73 14.93
N ASP A 221 26.39 7.97 14.01
CA ASP A 221 27.83 7.80 14.24
C ASP A 221 28.14 6.43 14.89
N ALA A 222 28.56 6.39 16.16
CA ALA A 222 28.85 5.17 16.93
C ALA A 222 27.62 4.48 17.55
N HIS A 223 26.43 5.05 17.36
CA HIS A 223 25.18 4.56 17.93
C HIS A 223 24.20 4.09 16.87
N ALA A 224 23.22 3.28 17.26
CA ALA A 224 22.14 2.88 16.37
C ALA A 224 20.79 2.86 17.09
N ARG A 225 19.74 2.91 16.27
CA ARG A 225 18.35 2.62 16.65
C ARG A 225 17.77 1.62 15.66
N LEU A 226 16.99 0.67 16.19
CA LEU A 226 16.20 -0.27 15.40
C LEU A 226 14.78 0.28 15.28
N LEU A 227 14.21 0.21 14.07
CA LEU A 227 12.87 0.71 13.78
C LEU A 227 12.04 -0.39 13.16
N ARG A 228 10.82 -0.56 13.65
CA ARG A 228 9.80 -1.43 13.07
C ARG A 228 8.56 -0.61 12.74
N TRP A 229 8.27 -0.52 11.45
CA TRP A 229 7.17 0.23 10.86
C TRP A 229 5.99 -0.68 10.55
N ASP A 230 4.78 -0.17 10.69
CA ASP A 230 3.57 -0.77 10.11
C ASP A 230 2.55 0.29 9.71
N ASN A 231 1.36 -0.16 9.34
CA ASN A 231 0.27 0.71 8.90
C ASN A 231 -0.34 1.56 10.04
N ALA A 232 0.06 1.39 11.31
CA ALA A 232 -0.40 2.23 12.41
C ALA A 232 0.63 3.28 12.85
N GLY A 233 1.92 2.95 12.77
CA GLY A 233 3.02 3.81 13.21
C GLY A 233 4.37 3.12 13.19
N CYS A 234 5.25 3.51 14.12
CA CYS A 234 6.59 2.96 14.23
C CYS A 234 6.98 2.72 15.70
N VAL A 235 7.56 1.56 15.98
CA VAL A 235 8.21 1.25 17.26
C VAL A 235 9.71 1.42 17.10
N VAL A 236 10.33 2.15 18.02
CA VAL A 236 11.74 2.55 17.95
C VAL A 236 12.47 2.09 19.21
N SER A 237 13.62 1.45 19.03
CA SER A 237 14.47 1.07 20.16
C SER A 237 15.10 2.29 20.85
N ALA A 238 15.47 2.11 22.12
CA ALA A 238 16.46 2.94 22.77
C ALA A 238 17.75 2.97 21.93
N LYS A 239 18.46 4.10 22.00
CA LYS A 239 19.76 4.27 21.37
C LYS A 239 20.78 3.41 22.09
N PHE A 240 21.60 2.71 21.32
CA PHE A 240 22.68 1.89 21.86
C PHE A 240 23.99 2.11 21.10
N ASP A 241 25.10 2.01 21.80
CA ASP A 241 26.45 2.11 21.25
C ASP A 241 26.88 0.75 20.69
N PHE A 242 26.87 0.63 19.36
CA PHE A 242 27.19 -0.64 18.69
C PHE A 242 28.70 -0.83 18.48
N VAL A 243 29.51 0.20 18.74
CA VAL A 243 30.98 0.13 18.63
C VAL A 243 31.56 -0.45 19.91
N ARG A 244 31.12 0.04 21.07
CA ARG A 244 31.52 -0.47 22.38
C ARG A 244 30.82 -1.77 22.75
N ALA A 245 29.56 -1.93 22.34
CA ALA A 245 28.75 -3.12 22.64
C ALA A 245 28.03 -3.58 21.37
N ALA A 246 28.73 -4.36 20.54
CA ALA A 246 28.23 -4.79 19.22
C ALA A 246 27.03 -5.74 19.27
N ARG A 247 26.83 -6.45 20.41
CA ARG A 247 25.82 -7.52 20.54
C ARG A 247 24.45 -7.15 19.97
N PRO A 248 23.81 -6.01 20.30
CA PRO A 248 22.44 -5.77 19.83
C PRO A 248 22.36 -5.63 18.30
N LEU A 249 23.37 -5.03 17.66
CA LEU A 249 23.39 -4.88 16.20
C LEU A 249 23.73 -6.21 15.51
N VAL A 250 24.69 -6.95 16.04
CA VAL A 250 25.05 -8.30 15.59
C VAL A 250 23.85 -9.24 15.65
N GLU A 251 23.18 -9.30 16.81
CA GLU A 251 21.98 -10.12 17.01
C GLU A 251 20.85 -9.67 16.08
N PHE A 252 20.64 -8.36 15.87
CA PHE A 252 19.64 -7.87 14.95
C PHE A 252 19.87 -8.42 13.53
N PHE A 253 21.05 -8.17 12.93
CA PHE A 253 21.33 -8.61 11.56
C PHE A 253 21.33 -10.13 11.44
N TRP A 254 21.90 -10.84 12.41
CA TRP A 254 21.95 -12.29 12.41
C TRP A 254 20.54 -12.91 12.47
N ARG A 255 19.71 -12.49 13.43
CA ARG A 255 18.32 -12.96 13.54
C ARG A 255 17.49 -12.54 12.34
N PHE A 256 17.68 -11.33 11.83
CA PHE A 256 16.95 -10.83 10.66
C PHE A 256 17.30 -11.64 9.39
N ALA A 257 18.57 -11.98 9.18
CA ALA A 257 19.00 -12.78 8.03
C ALA A 257 18.43 -14.20 8.03
N HIS A 258 18.17 -14.75 9.22
CA HIS A 258 17.57 -16.08 9.42
C HIS A 258 16.05 -16.05 9.63
N ALA A 259 15.46 -14.87 9.79
CA ALA A 259 14.02 -14.71 9.95
C ALA A 259 13.29 -15.10 8.66
N SER A 260 12.11 -15.70 8.83
CA SER A 260 11.19 -15.97 7.71
C SER A 260 10.77 -14.66 7.05
N GLY A 261 10.34 -14.71 5.78
CA GLY A 261 9.82 -13.53 5.09
C GLY A 261 8.67 -12.85 5.84
N ALA A 262 7.81 -13.62 6.50
CA ALA A 262 6.73 -13.10 7.33
C ALA A 262 7.24 -12.36 8.59
N ALA A 263 8.27 -12.91 9.26
CA ALA A 263 8.92 -12.24 10.39
C ALA A 263 9.65 -10.96 9.97
N ARG A 264 10.18 -10.90 8.74
CA ARG A 264 10.71 -9.68 8.11
C ARG A 264 9.62 -8.71 7.61
N GLY A 265 8.34 -9.05 7.77
CA GLY A 265 7.21 -8.18 7.48
C GLY A 265 6.59 -8.32 6.09
N ARG A 266 6.94 -9.33 5.29
CA ARG A 266 6.18 -9.68 4.06
C ARG A 266 4.80 -10.21 4.44
N ASP A 267 3.77 -9.87 3.66
CA ASP A 267 2.44 -10.44 3.85
C ASP A 267 2.42 -11.95 3.46
N PRO A 268 2.22 -12.88 4.42
CA PRO A 268 2.23 -14.32 4.12
C PRO A 268 1.03 -14.79 3.30
N SER A 269 -0.01 -13.96 3.12
CA SER A 269 -1.15 -14.27 2.25
C SER A 269 -0.85 -14.03 0.76
N VAL A 270 0.30 -13.41 0.46
CA VAL A 270 0.77 -13.09 -0.88
C VAL A 270 1.95 -14.01 -1.19
N ILE A 271 1.79 -14.83 -2.23
CA ILE A 271 2.78 -15.86 -2.56
C ILE A 271 3.21 -15.78 -4.03
N PRO A 272 4.38 -16.32 -4.39
CA PRO A 272 4.79 -16.42 -5.78
C PRO A 272 3.82 -17.26 -6.60
N LEU A 273 3.52 -16.82 -7.82
CA LEU A 273 2.82 -17.63 -8.83
C LEU A 273 3.77 -18.65 -9.46
N SER A 274 3.22 -19.72 -10.04
CA SER A 274 4.00 -20.52 -10.98
C SER A 274 4.36 -19.69 -12.21
N VAL A 275 5.45 -20.04 -12.91
CA VAL A 275 5.89 -19.33 -14.12
C VAL A 275 4.76 -19.25 -15.17
N SER A 276 4.05 -20.35 -15.38
CA SER A 276 2.95 -20.40 -16.35
C SER A 276 1.78 -19.50 -15.96
N GLU A 277 1.39 -19.47 -14.67
CA GLU A 277 0.33 -18.58 -14.20
C GLU A 277 0.75 -17.11 -14.30
N ALA A 278 2.01 -16.79 -13.97
CA ALA A 278 2.55 -15.43 -14.05
C ALA A 278 2.56 -14.91 -15.49
N VAL A 279 3.00 -15.72 -16.46
CA VAL A 279 3.01 -15.33 -17.89
C VAL A 279 1.58 -15.14 -18.40
N ALA A 280 0.67 -16.08 -18.15
CA ALA A 280 -0.72 -15.96 -18.61
C ALA A 280 -1.44 -14.75 -17.99
N ALA A 281 -1.22 -14.47 -16.71
CA ALA A 281 -1.77 -13.29 -16.05
C ALA A 281 -1.16 -11.99 -16.60
N ALA A 282 0.14 -11.97 -16.83
CA ALA A 282 0.86 -10.83 -17.39
C ALA A 282 0.37 -10.46 -18.79
N ASP A 283 0.14 -11.44 -19.66
CA ASP A 283 -0.43 -11.21 -21.00
C ASP A 283 -1.82 -10.59 -20.90
N ARG A 284 -2.64 -11.10 -19.97
CA ARG A 284 -4.02 -10.62 -19.78
C ARG A 284 -4.07 -9.21 -19.21
N LEU A 285 -3.17 -8.90 -18.28
CA LEU A 285 -3.07 -7.62 -17.57
C LEU A 285 -2.18 -6.61 -18.27
N ARG A 286 -1.46 -7.01 -19.33
CA ARG A 286 -0.48 -6.21 -20.07
C ARG A 286 0.62 -5.63 -19.18
N VAL A 287 1.16 -6.47 -18.29
CA VAL A 287 2.27 -6.13 -17.38
C VAL A 287 3.42 -7.10 -17.57
N HIS A 288 4.56 -6.83 -16.94
CA HIS A 288 5.68 -7.78 -16.95
C HIS A 288 5.40 -8.95 -15.97
N PRO A 289 5.70 -10.22 -16.32
CA PRO A 289 5.44 -11.39 -15.45
C PRO A 289 6.04 -11.31 -14.05
N SER A 290 7.17 -10.65 -13.87
CA SER A 290 7.80 -10.47 -12.54
C SER A 290 7.01 -9.57 -11.59
N LEU A 291 5.99 -8.87 -12.08
CA LEU A 291 5.09 -8.05 -11.26
C LEU A 291 3.88 -8.85 -10.76
N CYS A 292 3.63 -10.03 -11.32
CA CYS A 292 2.47 -10.84 -10.96
C CYS A 292 2.71 -11.63 -9.68
N VAL A 293 1.74 -11.59 -8.77
CA VAL A 293 1.75 -12.31 -7.48
C VAL A 293 0.41 -12.99 -7.24
N GLU A 294 0.40 -14.08 -6.49
CA GLU A 294 -0.84 -14.72 -6.07
C GLU A 294 -1.38 -14.01 -4.83
N LEU A 295 -2.60 -13.49 -4.95
CA LEU A 295 -3.39 -12.96 -3.85
C LEU A 295 -4.45 -14.00 -3.46
N ARG A 296 -4.44 -14.40 -2.20
CA ARG A 296 -5.50 -15.23 -1.62
C ARG A 296 -6.56 -14.32 -1.02
N VAL A 297 -7.81 -14.51 -1.44
CA VAL A 297 -8.96 -13.74 -0.96
C VAL A 297 -10.00 -14.69 -0.41
N MET A 298 -10.40 -14.48 0.84
CA MET A 298 -11.51 -15.20 1.44
C MET A 298 -12.82 -14.71 0.81
N VAL A 299 -13.69 -15.65 0.42
CA VAL A 299 -15.01 -15.37 -0.18
C VAL A 299 -16.06 -16.30 0.42
N PRO A 300 -17.37 -15.95 0.40
CA PRO A 300 -18.41 -16.84 0.87
C PRO A 300 -18.53 -18.06 -0.05
N ARG A 301 -18.75 -19.27 0.49
CA ARG A 301 -19.09 -20.44 -0.33
C ARG A 301 -20.47 -20.22 -0.97
N LYS A 302 -20.53 -20.17 -2.29
CA LYS A 302 -21.80 -20.28 -3.03
C LYS A 302 -22.34 -21.70 -2.84
N ASN A 303 -23.29 -21.89 -1.91
CA ASN A 303 -24.27 -22.98 -1.77
C ASN A 303 -24.56 -23.34 -0.30
N VAL A 304 -25.30 -22.49 0.42
CA VAL A 304 -26.14 -22.97 1.52
C VAL A 304 -27.58 -22.59 1.18
N LYS A 305 -28.27 -23.47 0.45
CA LYS A 305 -29.74 -23.49 0.43
C LYS A 305 -30.20 -23.94 1.82
N GLY A 306 -30.15 -23.03 2.77
CA GLY A 306 -30.59 -23.26 4.15
C GLY A 306 -30.94 -21.91 4.73
N LYS A 307 -32.13 -21.80 5.33
CA LYS A 307 -32.48 -20.65 6.16
C LYS A 307 -31.51 -20.62 7.34
N GLY A 308 -30.37 -19.94 7.17
CA GLY A 308 -29.37 -19.80 8.22
C GLY A 308 -30.01 -19.11 9.41
N LYS A 309 -29.91 -19.72 10.59
CA LYS A 309 -30.31 -19.07 11.84
C LYS A 309 -29.29 -17.99 12.16
N ALA A 310 -29.72 -16.90 12.79
CA ALA A 310 -28.81 -15.90 13.33
C ALA A 310 -27.79 -16.59 14.27
N GLY A 311 -26.51 -16.60 13.88
CA GLY A 311 -25.43 -17.30 14.60
C GLY A 311 -24.66 -18.34 13.79
N ASP A 312 -25.13 -18.75 12.60
CA ASP A 312 -24.37 -19.67 11.75
C ASP A 312 -23.10 -18.99 11.19
N LYS A 313 -21.92 -19.55 11.48
CA LYS A 313 -20.66 -19.12 10.87
C LYS A 313 -20.76 -19.26 9.35
N VAL A 314 -20.67 -18.15 8.64
CA VAL A 314 -20.65 -18.14 7.16
C VAL A 314 -19.50 -19.03 6.69
N LYS A 315 -19.82 -20.14 6.03
CA LYS A 315 -18.79 -21.01 5.44
C LYS A 315 -18.08 -20.26 4.32
N THR A 316 -16.79 -20.03 4.47
CA THR A 316 -15.94 -19.33 3.50
C THR A 316 -15.08 -20.32 2.69
N THR A 317 -14.53 -19.83 1.58
CA THR A 317 -13.52 -20.51 0.76
C THR A 317 -12.47 -19.50 0.32
N VAL A 318 -11.28 -19.98 -0.04
CA VAL A 318 -10.22 -19.14 -0.61
C VAL A 318 -10.38 -19.10 -2.13
N ARG A 319 -10.36 -17.90 -2.70
CA ARG A 319 -10.21 -17.66 -4.14
C ARG A 319 -8.76 -17.22 -4.40
N ARG A 320 -8.14 -17.79 -5.43
CA ARG A 320 -6.76 -17.46 -5.85
C ARG A 320 -6.83 -16.49 -7.02
N LEU A 321 -6.16 -15.36 -6.89
CA LEU A 321 -6.09 -14.33 -7.93
C LEU A 321 -4.64 -14.05 -8.29
N ALA A 322 -4.31 -13.88 -9.56
CA ALA A 322 -3.03 -13.32 -9.98
C ALA A 322 -3.14 -11.79 -10.05
N GLY A 323 -2.70 -11.10 -9.00
CA GLY A 323 -2.66 -9.64 -8.91
C GLY A 323 -1.33 -9.06 -9.36
N VAL A 324 -1.22 -7.73 -9.33
CA VAL A 324 -0.02 -6.98 -9.73
C VAL A 324 0.58 -6.26 -8.53
N LEU A 325 1.90 -6.31 -8.39
CA LEU A 325 2.64 -5.52 -7.41
C LEU A 325 2.44 -4.02 -7.67
N PRO A 326 2.22 -3.19 -6.63
CA PRO A 326 2.03 -1.76 -6.81
C PRO A 326 3.23 -1.11 -7.50
N GLN A 327 2.96 -0.22 -8.45
CA GLN A 327 3.99 0.50 -9.22
C GLN A 327 4.06 1.99 -8.87
N SER A 328 3.17 2.50 -8.01
CA SER A 328 3.14 3.91 -7.62
C SER A 328 2.61 4.05 -6.19
N LEU A 329 2.95 5.16 -5.54
CA LEU A 329 2.33 5.54 -4.27
C LEU A 329 0.89 5.96 -4.53
N ASN A 330 -0.04 5.07 -4.25
CA ASN A 330 -1.47 5.35 -4.35
C ASN A 330 -2.14 5.42 -2.96
N PHE A 331 -1.37 5.41 -1.86
CA PHE A 331 -1.90 5.50 -0.51
C PHE A 331 -0.90 6.10 0.49
N THR A 332 -1.42 6.67 1.57
CA THR A 332 -0.67 7.14 2.74
C THR A 332 -1.19 6.44 4.00
N PRO A 333 -0.51 5.41 4.51
CA PRO A 333 -1.04 4.51 5.54
C PRO A 333 -1.36 5.20 6.87
N TRP A 334 -0.79 6.38 7.12
CA TRP A 334 -0.82 7.04 8.43
C TRP A 334 -1.82 8.19 8.56
N THR A 335 -2.64 8.44 7.54
CA THR A 335 -3.69 9.47 7.58
C THR A 335 -5.10 8.92 7.43
N GLY A 336 -5.29 7.60 7.50
CA GLY A 336 -6.58 6.96 7.28
C GLY A 336 -6.42 5.48 6.94
N THR A 337 -7.10 5.03 5.89
CA THR A 337 -6.97 3.65 5.41
C THR A 337 -5.78 3.48 4.47
N ALA A 338 -5.03 2.39 4.61
CA ALA A 338 -3.95 2.05 3.67
C ALA A 338 -4.50 1.25 2.50
N THR A 339 -5.36 1.87 1.68
CA THR A 339 -6.09 1.20 0.59
C THR A 339 -5.25 1.11 -0.68
N ARG A 340 -5.05 -0.12 -1.16
CA ARG A 340 -4.50 -0.44 -2.48
C ARG A 340 -5.59 -1.00 -3.36
N ARG A 341 -5.60 -0.61 -4.63
CA ARG A 341 -6.45 -1.20 -5.67
C ARG A 341 -5.57 -1.70 -6.80
N CYS A 342 -5.72 -2.96 -7.20
CA CYS A 342 -4.99 -3.51 -8.33
C CYS A 342 -5.90 -4.39 -9.18
N PRO A 343 -5.68 -4.43 -10.52
CA PRO A 343 -6.31 -5.44 -11.34
C PRO A 343 -5.70 -6.81 -11.05
N ALA A 344 -6.49 -7.86 -11.16
CA ALA A 344 -6.07 -9.23 -10.97
C ALA A 344 -6.82 -10.17 -11.92
N VAL A 345 -6.24 -11.32 -12.24
CA VAL A 345 -6.92 -12.40 -12.97
C VAL A 345 -7.38 -13.44 -11.97
N ASP A 346 -8.66 -13.82 -11.98
CA ASP A 346 -9.11 -15.00 -11.26
C ASP A 346 -8.54 -16.25 -11.94
N LEU A 347 -7.69 -16.98 -11.21
CA LEU A 347 -7.02 -18.17 -11.74
C LEU A 347 -8.00 -19.30 -12.07
N ALA A 348 -9.21 -19.30 -11.50
CA ALA A 348 -10.23 -20.30 -11.78
C ALA A 348 -11.03 -19.99 -13.06
N SER A 349 -11.39 -18.72 -13.29
CA SER A 349 -12.25 -18.33 -14.42
C SER A 349 -11.51 -17.68 -15.59
N GLY A 350 -10.29 -17.19 -15.38
CA GLY A 350 -9.57 -16.35 -16.33
C GLY A 350 -10.12 -14.92 -16.47
N GLU A 351 -11.12 -14.55 -15.67
CA GLU A 351 -11.71 -13.22 -15.69
C GLU A 351 -10.80 -12.19 -15.02
N VAL A 352 -10.76 -10.98 -15.57
CA VAL A 352 -10.13 -9.84 -14.90
C VAL A 352 -11.10 -9.29 -13.85
N VAL A 353 -10.61 -9.15 -12.63
CA VAL A 353 -11.29 -8.56 -11.49
C VAL A 353 -10.42 -7.46 -10.89
N TRP A 354 -10.98 -6.66 -10.00
CA TRP A 354 -10.23 -5.71 -9.20
C TRP A 354 -10.13 -6.21 -7.76
N VAL A 355 -8.97 -6.04 -7.15
CA VAL A 355 -8.73 -6.34 -5.74
C VAL A 355 -8.54 -5.04 -4.98
N LYS A 356 -9.31 -4.88 -3.91
CA LYS A 356 -9.12 -3.83 -2.91
C LYS A 356 -8.45 -4.46 -1.68
N ASP A 357 -7.30 -3.94 -1.29
CA ASP A 357 -6.46 -4.44 -0.20
C ASP A 357 -6.23 -3.29 0.77
N THR A 358 -6.80 -3.36 1.97
CA THR A 358 -6.94 -2.20 2.84
C THR A 358 -6.59 -2.52 4.28
N TRP A 359 -5.80 -1.64 4.91
CA TRP A 359 -5.68 -1.56 6.37
C TRP A 359 -6.64 -0.50 6.89
N MET A 360 -7.52 -0.87 7.84
CA MET A 360 -8.53 0.02 8.42
C MET A 360 -8.47 0.00 9.93
N ILE A 361 -8.98 1.06 10.57
CA ILE A 361 -9.10 1.13 12.02
C ILE A 361 -9.82 -0.12 12.56
N ASP A 362 -9.17 -0.80 13.50
CA ASP A 362 -9.69 -1.99 14.16
C ASP A 362 -10.65 -1.57 15.27
N THR A 363 -11.88 -1.28 14.87
CA THR A 363 -12.97 -0.93 15.77
C THR A 363 -14.24 -1.69 15.42
N ASP A 364 -15.00 -2.01 16.47
CA ASP A 364 -16.35 -2.56 16.40
C ASP A 364 -17.43 -1.45 16.30
N LEU A 365 -17.03 -0.18 16.50
CA LEU A 365 -17.93 0.97 16.58
C LEU A 365 -18.38 1.52 15.22
N VAL A 366 -17.59 1.30 14.18
CA VAL A 366 -18.05 1.55 12.80
C VAL A 366 -18.85 0.31 12.43
N PRO A 367 -20.16 0.41 12.11
CA PRO A 367 -20.90 -0.70 11.51
C PRO A 367 -20.01 -1.21 10.40
N GLY A 368 -19.52 -2.44 10.53
CA GLY A 368 -18.50 -2.93 9.64
C GLY A 368 -18.93 -2.60 8.21
N ILE A 369 -18.01 -2.11 7.40
CA ILE A 369 -18.24 -1.88 5.97
C ILE A 369 -19.10 -2.98 5.31
N PRO A 370 -19.03 -4.27 5.72
CA PRO A 370 -20.02 -5.29 5.35
C PRO A 370 -21.49 -5.01 5.71
N GLN A 371 -21.82 -4.54 6.92
CA GLN A 371 -23.16 -4.10 7.32
C GLN A 371 -23.60 -2.89 6.50
N LEU A 372 -22.69 -1.95 6.23
CA LEU A 372 -22.97 -0.80 5.37
C LEU A 372 -23.29 -1.26 3.94
N TYR A 373 -22.49 -2.17 3.38
CA TYR A 373 -22.77 -2.76 2.07
C TYR A 373 -24.01 -3.66 2.05
N GLU A 374 -24.35 -4.35 3.14
CA GLU A 374 -25.61 -5.09 3.28
C GLU A 374 -26.81 -4.15 3.31
N LEU A 375 -26.71 -3.04 4.05
CA LEU A 375 -27.68 -1.95 4.00
C LEU A 375 -27.80 -1.40 2.57
N MET A 376 -26.70 -1.29 1.84
CA MET A 376 -26.70 -0.88 0.43
C MET A 376 -27.37 -1.89 -0.51
N ARG A 377 -27.40 -3.18 -0.17
CA ARG A 377 -28.16 -4.19 -0.93
C ARG A 377 -29.67 -4.07 -0.76
N ALA A 378 -30.14 -3.45 0.32
CA ALA A 378 -31.56 -3.21 0.53
C ALA A 378 -32.13 -2.21 -0.49
N PRO A 379 -33.42 -2.30 -0.85
CA PRO A 379 -34.06 -1.34 -1.75
C PRO A 379 -33.90 0.12 -1.30
N TRP A 380 -33.91 1.04 -2.27
CA TRP A 380 -33.65 2.47 -2.02
C TRP A 380 -34.86 3.27 -1.50
N ARG A 381 -36.10 2.83 -1.75
CA ARG A 381 -37.30 3.64 -1.44
C ARG A 381 -38.50 2.90 -0.80
N ASP A 382 -38.50 1.58 -0.71
CA ASP A 382 -39.55 0.79 -0.03
C ASP A 382 -39.04 -0.64 0.21
N GLU A 383 -39.34 -1.25 1.37
CA GLU A 383 -39.08 -2.69 1.62
C GLU A 383 -39.78 -3.58 0.57
N ASN A 384 -40.83 -3.08 -0.07
CA ASN A 384 -41.56 -3.74 -1.16
C ASN A 384 -41.04 -3.38 -2.57
N ALA A 385 -40.17 -2.38 -2.72
CA ALA A 385 -39.61 -2.01 -4.02
C ALA A 385 -38.55 -3.06 -4.44
N LYS A 386 -38.78 -3.75 -5.55
CA LYS A 386 -37.81 -4.72 -6.10
C LYS A 386 -36.55 -4.07 -6.71
N ALA A 387 -36.48 -2.75 -6.77
CA ALA A 387 -35.38 -2.02 -7.39
C ALA A 387 -34.19 -1.89 -6.42
N LYS A 388 -33.05 -2.45 -6.81
CA LYS A 388 -31.75 -2.26 -6.12
C LYS A 388 -31.39 -0.78 -6.09
N THR A 389 -30.60 -0.36 -5.10
CA THR A 389 -30.04 1.00 -5.10
C THR A 389 -29.27 1.24 -6.40
N PRO A 390 -29.71 2.16 -7.27
CA PRO A 390 -29.04 2.43 -8.52
C PRO A 390 -27.71 3.15 -8.25
N PHE A 391 -26.74 2.98 -9.15
CA PHE A 391 -25.44 3.70 -9.12
C PHE A 391 -24.50 3.36 -7.95
N VAL A 392 -24.85 2.31 -7.19
CA VAL A 392 -24.00 1.72 -6.16
C VAL A 392 -23.46 0.40 -6.67
N PRO A 393 -22.14 0.19 -6.61
CA PRO A 393 -21.55 -0.92 -7.31
C PRO A 393 -21.77 -2.23 -6.50
N TRP A 394 -21.89 -3.39 -7.18
CA TRP A 394 -21.91 -4.75 -6.60
C TRP A 394 -20.59 -5.23 -5.93
N TYR A 395 -20.55 -5.25 -4.60
CA TYR A 395 -19.41 -5.80 -3.85
C TYR A 395 -19.53 -7.32 -3.57
N GLU A 396 -18.48 -8.10 -3.88
CA GLU A 396 -18.24 -9.37 -3.19
C GLU A 396 -17.68 -9.02 -1.81
N ARG A 397 -18.38 -9.43 -0.73
CA ARG A 397 -18.09 -9.06 0.66
C ARG A 397 -16.59 -9.18 0.95
N GLY A 398 -15.98 -8.13 1.50
CA GLY A 398 -14.61 -8.17 2.01
C GLY A 398 -14.45 -9.03 3.25
N TYR A 399 -13.27 -9.61 3.39
CA TYR A 399 -12.92 -10.45 4.53
C TYR A 399 -11.56 -10.06 5.09
N ASP A 400 -11.39 -10.31 6.39
CA ASP A 400 -10.12 -10.15 7.05
C ASP A 400 -9.06 -11.07 6.43
N VAL A 401 -7.87 -10.51 6.20
CA VAL A 401 -6.73 -11.27 5.71
C VAL A 401 -6.11 -12.03 6.88
N LEU A 402 -5.84 -13.32 6.67
CA LEU A 402 -5.31 -14.20 7.70
C LEU A 402 -3.80 -14.41 7.53
N SER A 403 -3.09 -14.50 8.65
CA SER A 403 -1.76 -15.08 8.78
C SER A 403 -1.90 -16.39 9.55
N GLY A 404 -1.90 -17.52 8.84
CA GLY A 404 -2.38 -18.78 9.41
C GLY A 404 -3.87 -18.68 9.76
N GLU A 405 -4.21 -18.81 11.05
CA GLU A 405 -5.59 -18.69 11.54
C GLU A 405 -5.93 -17.30 12.13
N LEU A 406 -4.94 -16.42 12.25
CA LEU A 406 -5.09 -15.12 12.92
C LEU A 406 -5.32 -14.00 11.92
N VAL A 407 -6.23 -13.08 12.25
CA VAL A 407 -6.41 -11.83 11.48
C VAL A 407 -5.15 -10.97 11.58
N GLN A 408 -4.68 -10.50 10.43
CA GLN A 408 -3.54 -9.59 10.37
C GLN A 408 -3.90 -8.21 10.95
N ARG A 409 -3.10 -7.77 11.93
CA ARG A 409 -3.25 -6.49 12.63
C ARG A 409 -1.94 -5.73 12.72
N SER A 410 -2.03 -4.41 12.83
CA SER A 410 -0.89 -3.59 13.27
C SER A 410 -0.52 -3.95 14.70
N ARG A 411 0.74 -3.71 15.04
CA ARG A 411 1.30 -4.00 16.36
C ARG A 411 1.82 -2.77 17.08
N SER A 412 2.05 -1.65 16.39
CA SER A 412 2.60 -0.44 17.02
C SER A 412 1.72 0.08 18.16
N ASN A 413 0.40 -0.12 18.07
CA ASN A 413 -0.57 0.22 19.11
C ASN A 413 -0.45 -0.64 20.38
N GLU A 414 0.11 -1.86 20.31
CA GLU A 414 0.24 -2.78 21.46
C GLU A 414 1.13 -2.19 22.56
N PHE A 415 2.06 -1.31 22.18
CA PHE A 415 3.11 -0.78 23.05
C PHE A 415 2.78 0.58 23.66
N LEU A 416 1.58 1.12 23.41
CA LEU A 416 1.22 2.45 23.88
C LEU A 416 1.22 2.57 25.41
N ALA A 417 0.86 1.49 26.10
CA ALA A 417 0.82 1.42 27.56
C ALA A 417 2.10 0.83 28.17
N ALA A 418 3.15 0.60 27.38
CA ALA A 418 4.37 0.01 27.90
C ALA A 418 5.07 0.99 28.88
N PRO A 419 5.67 0.51 30.00
CA PRO A 419 6.29 1.39 31.01
C PRO A 419 7.43 2.26 30.47
N TRP A 420 8.11 1.80 29.41
CA TRP A 420 9.20 2.51 28.75
C TRP A 420 8.74 3.49 27.67
N ALA A 421 7.47 3.42 27.26
CA ALA A 421 6.97 4.25 26.18
C ALA A 421 6.73 5.67 26.70
N ASP A 422 7.52 6.62 26.20
CA ASP A 422 7.54 8.05 26.52
C ASP A 422 6.36 8.53 27.39
N THR A 423 6.65 8.76 28.66
CA THR A 423 5.71 9.19 29.70
C THR A 423 5.48 10.69 29.71
N ALA A 424 6.12 11.46 28.83
CA ALA A 424 5.96 12.92 28.77
C ALA A 424 4.58 13.35 28.25
N ARG A 425 3.73 12.41 27.82
CA ARG A 425 2.37 12.64 27.35
C ARG A 425 1.32 12.00 28.23
N GLU A 426 0.17 12.66 28.31
CA GLU A 426 -1.08 11.99 28.64
C GLU A 426 -1.42 11.00 27.51
N SER A 427 -2.01 9.86 27.86
CA SER A 427 -2.34 8.77 26.92
C SER A 427 -3.15 9.20 25.67
N GLY A 428 -3.75 10.40 25.66
CA GLY A 428 -4.61 10.91 24.58
C GLY A 428 -3.90 11.58 23.40
N ASP A 429 -2.63 11.96 23.52
CA ASP A 429 -1.96 12.75 22.47
C ASP A 429 -1.38 11.91 21.30
N ARG A 430 -1.22 10.59 21.51
CA ARG A 430 -0.68 9.67 20.50
C ARG A 430 -1.76 9.33 19.47
N LYS A 431 -1.41 9.36 18.18
CA LYS A 431 -2.34 9.13 17.06
C LYS A 431 -2.33 7.69 16.53
N ILE A 432 -1.69 6.76 17.25
CA ILE A 432 -1.56 5.38 16.82
C ILE A 432 -2.83 4.62 17.18
N THR A 433 -3.54 4.17 16.14
CA THR A 433 -4.76 3.38 16.29
C THR A 433 -4.53 2.01 15.69
N ALA A 434 -4.99 0.97 16.37
CA ALA A 434 -4.96 -0.39 15.85
C ALA A 434 -5.59 -0.45 14.45
N GLN A 435 -4.94 -1.17 13.53
CA GLN A 435 -5.39 -1.38 12.16
C GLN A 435 -5.58 -2.88 11.91
N ARG A 436 -6.62 -3.25 11.17
CA ARG A 436 -6.91 -4.61 10.68
C ARG A 436 -6.83 -4.66 9.17
N HIS A 437 -6.31 -5.75 8.63
CA HIS A 437 -6.12 -5.93 7.18
C HIS A 437 -7.31 -6.67 6.55
N ARG A 438 -7.84 -6.14 5.45
CA ARG A 438 -8.92 -6.74 4.65
C ARG A 438 -8.58 -6.78 3.17
N ARG A 439 -9.13 -7.79 2.49
CA ARG A 439 -9.04 -7.93 1.03
C ARG A 439 -10.40 -8.27 0.44
N GLU A 440 -10.75 -7.58 -0.64
CA GLU A 440 -12.06 -7.64 -1.28
C GLU A 440 -11.94 -7.76 -2.79
N ILE A 441 -12.93 -8.40 -3.43
CA ILE A 441 -13.02 -8.52 -4.89
C ILE A 441 -14.10 -7.58 -5.41
N LEU A 442 -13.68 -6.68 -6.28
CA LEU A 442 -14.51 -5.74 -7.02
C LEU A 442 -14.69 -6.30 -8.43
N ARG A 443 -15.90 -6.74 -8.77
CA ARG A 443 -16.22 -7.27 -10.10
C ARG A 443 -16.78 -6.17 -10.99
N TYR A 444 -15.90 -5.31 -11.48
CA TYR A 444 -16.34 -4.29 -12.42
C TYR A 444 -15.30 -4.03 -13.50
N ASP A 445 -15.80 -3.88 -14.71
CA ASP A 445 -15.07 -3.35 -15.85
C ASP A 445 -15.31 -1.84 -15.88
N LEU A 446 -14.51 -1.10 -15.10
CA LEU A 446 -14.66 0.34 -14.92
C LEU A 446 -13.51 1.11 -15.53
N ARG A 447 -13.82 2.35 -15.89
CA ARG A 447 -12.86 3.37 -16.31
C ARG A 447 -12.95 4.60 -15.40
N PRO A 448 -11.84 5.33 -15.20
CA PRO A 448 -11.86 6.55 -14.41
C PRO A 448 -12.82 7.57 -15.02
N LEU A 449 -13.40 8.45 -14.19
CA LEU A 449 -14.21 9.57 -14.67
C LEU A 449 -13.45 10.39 -15.72
N SER A 450 -12.14 10.58 -15.55
CA SER A 450 -11.27 11.31 -16.48
C SER A 450 -11.11 10.70 -17.88
N HIS A 451 -11.61 9.49 -18.11
CA HIS A 451 -11.60 8.85 -19.43
C HIS A 451 -12.95 9.01 -20.15
N PHE A 452 -13.76 10.01 -19.80
CA PHE A 452 -15.02 10.29 -20.49
C PHE A 452 -14.79 10.57 -21.98
N ASN A 453 -15.74 10.19 -22.82
CA ASN A 453 -15.68 10.42 -24.27
C ASN A 453 -16.36 11.72 -24.68
N SER A 454 -17.16 12.32 -23.80
CA SER A 454 -17.85 13.59 -24.01
C SER A 454 -18.19 14.28 -22.70
N THR A 455 -18.38 15.59 -22.73
CA THR A 455 -18.89 16.37 -21.58
C THR A 455 -20.21 15.82 -21.08
N LYS A 456 -21.11 15.43 -21.99
CA LYS A 456 -22.39 14.80 -21.64
C LYS A 456 -22.19 13.55 -20.78
N GLU A 457 -21.30 12.65 -21.20
CA GLU A 457 -21.03 11.43 -20.45
C GLU A 457 -20.44 11.71 -19.07
N MET A 458 -19.51 12.66 -18.96
CA MET A 458 -18.98 13.11 -17.68
C MET A 458 -20.09 13.66 -16.76
N THR A 459 -20.94 14.54 -17.28
CA THR A 459 -22.06 15.14 -16.54
C THR A 459 -23.05 14.09 -16.08
N SER A 460 -23.47 13.17 -16.96
CA SER A 460 -24.37 12.07 -16.59
C SER A 460 -23.76 11.16 -15.51
N ALA A 461 -22.47 10.83 -15.62
CA ALA A 461 -21.78 10.02 -14.61
C ALA A 461 -21.63 10.74 -13.25
N PHE A 462 -21.40 12.06 -13.29
CA PHE A 462 -21.36 12.88 -12.08
C PHE A 462 -22.74 12.92 -11.40
N LEU A 463 -23.80 13.11 -12.20
CA LEU A 463 -25.19 13.06 -11.73
C LEU A 463 -25.54 11.71 -11.09
N ASP A 464 -25.12 10.60 -11.70
CA ASP A 464 -25.30 9.26 -11.13
C ASP A 464 -24.61 9.12 -9.75
N SER A 465 -23.44 9.75 -9.58
CA SER A 465 -22.73 9.78 -8.29
C SER A 465 -23.45 10.61 -7.23
N ILE A 466 -24.09 11.71 -7.61
CA ILE A 466 -24.97 12.51 -6.72
C ILE A 466 -26.16 11.66 -6.27
N LYS A 467 -26.80 10.94 -7.20
CA LYS A 467 -27.92 10.04 -6.89
C LYS A 467 -27.49 8.91 -5.95
N ALA A 468 -26.30 8.34 -6.16
CA ALA A 468 -25.73 7.35 -5.26
C ALA A 468 -25.50 7.93 -3.86
N HIS A 469 -24.95 9.14 -3.76
CA HIS A 469 -24.75 9.82 -2.48
C HIS A 469 -26.08 10.09 -1.75
N GLN A 470 -27.10 10.53 -2.48
CA GLN A 470 -28.44 10.73 -1.92
C GLN A 470 -29.01 9.41 -1.38
N ALA A 471 -28.77 8.29 -2.07
CA ALA A 471 -29.12 6.98 -1.57
C ALA A 471 -28.39 6.59 -0.28
N TYR A 472 -27.11 6.95 -0.15
CA TYR A 472 -26.37 6.79 1.11
C TYR A 472 -27.02 7.62 2.22
N TYR A 473 -27.34 8.88 1.95
CA TYR A 473 -27.93 9.80 2.93
C TYR A 473 -29.24 9.27 3.50
N PHE A 474 -30.17 8.82 2.65
CA PHE A 474 -31.44 8.24 3.11
C PHE A 474 -31.27 6.92 3.88
N LYS A 475 -30.15 6.23 3.68
CA LYS A 475 -29.76 5.08 4.49
C LYS A 475 -29.05 5.46 5.79
N GLY A 476 -28.94 6.76 6.09
CA GLY A 476 -28.31 7.28 7.29
C GLY A 476 -26.79 7.36 7.18
N VAL A 477 -26.25 7.53 5.97
CA VAL A 477 -24.80 7.46 5.72
C VAL A 477 -24.35 8.62 4.85
N LEU A 478 -23.28 9.32 5.27
CA LEU A 478 -22.54 10.24 4.40
C LEU A 478 -21.32 9.52 3.85
N HIS A 479 -20.96 9.78 2.59
CA HIS A 479 -19.84 9.08 1.94
C HIS A 479 -18.47 9.41 2.54
N GLY A 480 -18.27 10.66 2.96
CA GLY A 480 -17.03 11.11 3.61
C GLY A 480 -15.88 11.45 2.66
N ASP A 481 -15.73 10.75 1.53
CA ASP A 481 -14.63 10.99 0.58
C ASP A 481 -15.10 11.10 -0.89
N ILE A 482 -15.70 12.25 -1.23
CA ILE A 482 -16.23 12.51 -2.58
C ILE A 482 -15.12 13.09 -3.46
N ASN A 483 -14.61 12.31 -4.42
CA ASN A 483 -13.60 12.75 -5.38
C ASN A 483 -13.67 11.93 -6.70
N PRO A 484 -13.04 12.39 -7.80
CA PRO A 484 -13.10 11.69 -9.09
C PRO A 484 -12.57 10.24 -9.08
N ALA A 485 -11.66 9.89 -8.18
CA ALA A 485 -11.14 8.52 -8.07
C ALA A 485 -12.15 7.55 -7.42
N ASN A 486 -13.14 8.10 -6.71
CA ASN A 486 -14.27 7.38 -6.14
C ASN A 486 -15.53 7.47 -7.00
N MET A 487 -15.47 8.10 -8.18
CA MET A 487 -16.58 8.23 -9.14
C MET A 487 -16.32 7.52 -10.49
N PRO A 488 -15.98 6.22 -10.51
CA PRO A 488 -15.69 5.55 -11.77
C PRO A 488 -16.93 5.40 -12.66
N MET A 489 -16.69 5.18 -13.95
CA MET A 489 -17.71 4.90 -14.94
C MET A 489 -17.66 3.45 -15.40
N THR A 490 -18.83 2.90 -15.70
CA THR A 490 -18.97 1.65 -16.47
C THR A 490 -18.53 1.85 -17.93
N ARG A 491 -18.38 0.74 -18.68
CA ARG A 491 -18.12 0.82 -20.13
C ARG A 491 -19.23 1.52 -20.92
N ASP A 492 -20.48 1.44 -20.45
CA ASP A 492 -21.63 2.12 -21.03
C ASP A 492 -21.80 3.57 -20.54
N GLY A 493 -20.83 4.10 -19.80
CA GLY A 493 -20.79 5.52 -19.42
C GLY A 493 -21.60 5.89 -18.17
N LYS A 494 -22.23 4.91 -17.49
CA LYS A 494 -22.94 5.16 -16.23
C LYS A 494 -21.96 5.42 -15.11
N GLY A 495 -22.25 6.44 -14.31
CA GLY A 495 -21.47 6.78 -13.12
C GLY A 495 -21.83 5.90 -11.93
N LEU A 496 -20.87 5.76 -11.03
CA LEU A 496 -20.99 5.01 -9.79
C LEU A 496 -20.27 5.76 -8.68
N LEU A 497 -20.72 5.63 -7.44
CA LEU A 497 -20.00 6.15 -6.28
C LEU A 497 -19.42 4.99 -5.43
N PHE A 498 -18.09 4.91 -5.39
CA PHE A 498 -17.30 3.87 -4.74
C PHE A 498 -16.69 4.35 -3.43
N ASP A 499 -16.30 3.40 -2.58
CA ASP A 499 -15.41 3.63 -1.44
C ASP A 499 -16.06 4.32 -0.23
N LEU A 500 -16.95 3.58 0.43
CA LEU A 500 -17.59 4.00 1.68
C LEU A 500 -16.68 3.79 2.92
N ASP A 501 -15.37 3.68 2.75
CA ASP A 501 -14.44 3.41 3.85
C ASP A 501 -14.36 4.60 4.83
N ASP A 502 -14.47 5.82 4.32
CA ASP A 502 -14.58 7.05 5.10
C ASP A 502 -16.06 7.42 5.39
N GLY A 503 -16.97 6.49 5.11
CA GLY A 503 -18.40 6.67 5.27
C GLY A 503 -18.80 6.82 6.74
N ASN A 504 -19.55 7.87 7.05
CA ASN A 504 -20.02 8.15 8.40
C ASN A 504 -21.50 7.82 8.54
N ALA A 505 -21.82 6.92 9.48
CA ALA A 505 -23.20 6.67 9.87
C ALA A 505 -23.72 7.88 10.66
N ILE A 506 -24.67 8.61 10.07
CA ILE A 506 -25.38 9.72 10.70
C ILE A 506 -26.72 9.29 11.32
N SER A 507 -27.20 8.08 11.01
CA SER A 507 -28.38 7.48 11.62
C SER A 507 -28.29 5.95 11.63
N SER A 508 -28.77 5.32 12.70
CA SER A 508 -28.91 3.86 12.81
C SER A 508 -30.16 3.31 12.11
N LYS A 509 -31.05 4.19 11.65
CA LYS A 509 -32.26 3.87 10.90
C LYS A 509 -32.29 4.64 9.58
N PRO A 510 -32.94 4.10 8.53
CA PRO A 510 -33.20 4.87 7.31
C PRO A 510 -33.86 6.22 7.66
N ILE A 511 -33.33 7.29 7.09
CA ILE A 511 -33.90 8.63 7.22
C ILE A 511 -35.17 8.64 6.38
N ARG A 512 -36.30 8.98 6.98
CA ARG A 512 -37.55 9.11 6.24
C ARG A 512 -37.44 10.27 5.26
N ALA A 513 -37.80 9.98 4.01
CA ALA A 513 -38.14 10.98 3.02
C ALA A 513 -39.23 11.90 3.60
N ASP A 514 -38.90 13.18 3.84
CA ASP A 514 -39.90 14.22 4.03
C ASP A 514 -40.06 14.94 2.68
N PRO A 515 -41.18 14.76 1.97
CA PRO A 515 -41.39 15.33 0.64
C PRO A 515 -41.21 16.85 0.57
N GLU A 516 -41.35 17.58 1.68
CA GLU A 516 -41.18 19.03 1.73
C GLU A 516 -39.73 19.45 2.01
N LEU A 517 -38.90 18.56 2.57
CA LEU A 517 -37.49 18.80 2.89
C LEU A 517 -36.52 17.95 2.03
N GLU A 518 -37.02 17.11 1.12
CA GLU A 518 -36.18 16.35 0.20
C GLU A 518 -35.43 17.33 -0.72
N PRO A 519 -34.08 17.31 -0.72
CA PRO A 519 -33.34 18.07 -1.71
C PRO A 519 -33.69 17.53 -3.09
N LYS A 520 -34.19 18.41 -3.96
CA LYS A 520 -34.54 18.10 -5.35
C LYS A 520 -33.31 17.45 -5.99
N VAL A 521 -33.50 16.28 -6.59
CA VAL A 521 -32.42 15.63 -7.35
C VAL A 521 -32.13 16.53 -8.54
N PRO A 522 -30.89 17.03 -8.70
CA PRO A 522 -30.56 17.83 -9.86
C PRO A 522 -30.79 17.00 -11.13
N ASP A 523 -31.27 17.63 -12.19
CA ASP A 523 -31.26 17.02 -13.52
C ASP A 523 -29.92 17.29 -14.24
N GLU A 524 -29.78 16.81 -15.50
CA GLU A 524 -28.54 17.03 -16.25
C GLU A 524 -28.29 18.53 -16.52
N GLU A 525 -29.35 19.32 -16.69
CA GLU A 525 -29.26 20.75 -16.95
C GLU A 525 -28.78 21.49 -15.69
N ASP A 526 -29.30 21.13 -14.52
CA ASP A 526 -28.85 21.67 -13.23
C ASP A 526 -27.34 21.43 -13.02
N VAL A 527 -26.83 20.24 -13.37
CA VAL A 527 -25.40 19.92 -13.27
C VAL A 527 -24.58 20.68 -14.31
N LEU A 528 -25.05 20.79 -15.55
CA LEU A 528 -24.37 21.59 -16.59
C LEU A 528 -24.27 23.06 -16.17
N MET A 529 -25.36 23.64 -15.67
CA MET A 529 -25.38 25.01 -15.16
C MET A 529 -24.43 25.20 -13.98
N MET A 530 -24.35 24.23 -13.06
CA MET A 530 -23.38 24.24 -11.97
C MET A 530 -21.94 24.25 -12.52
N LEU A 531 -21.60 23.32 -13.43
CA LEU A 531 -20.27 23.23 -14.01
C LEU A 531 -19.89 24.49 -14.81
N ALA A 532 -20.84 25.04 -15.56
CA ALA A 532 -20.66 26.28 -16.31
C ALA A 532 -20.44 27.48 -15.36
N SER A 533 -21.19 27.57 -14.26
CA SER A 533 -21.01 28.62 -13.25
C SER A 533 -19.64 28.55 -12.55
N MET A 534 -19.04 27.36 -12.50
CA MET A 534 -17.68 27.13 -12.00
C MET A 534 -16.60 27.36 -13.07
N GLY A 535 -16.97 27.69 -14.31
CA GLY A 535 -16.05 27.87 -15.43
C GLY A 535 -15.37 26.58 -15.89
N ILE A 536 -15.94 25.42 -15.55
CA ILE A 536 -15.40 24.11 -15.91
C ILE A 536 -15.74 23.75 -17.36
N ILE A 537 -16.92 24.17 -17.83
CA ILE A 537 -17.40 23.92 -19.18
C ILE A 537 -17.92 25.25 -19.77
N ASP A 538 -17.80 25.38 -21.09
CA ASP A 538 -18.43 26.47 -21.84
C ASP A 538 -19.77 25.96 -22.37
N MET A 539 -20.84 26.73 -22.20
CA MET A 539 -22.21 26.37 -22.66
C MET A 539 -22.41 26.68 -24.15
N GLY A 540 -21.31 26.95 -24.88
CA GLY A 540 -21.31 27.48 -26.24
C GLY A 540 -21.44 26.47 -27.38
N ASP A 541 -21.46 25.15 -27.14
CA ASP A 541 -21.63 24.11 -28.18
C ASP A 541 -22.61 22.99 -27.78
#